data_AF-A0A848DL52-F1
#
_entry.id   AF-A0A848DL52-F1
#
_cell.length_a   1.000
_cell.length_b   1.000
_cell.length_c   1.000
_cell.angle_alpha   90.00
_cell.angle_beta   90.00
_cell.angle_gamma   90.00
#
_symmetry.space_group_name_H-M   'P 1'
#
loop_
_entity.id
_entity.type
_entity.pdbx_description
1 polymer ?
#
loop_
_entity_poly.entity_id
_entity_poly.type
_entity_poly.pdbx_seq_one_letter_code
_entity_poly.pdbx_strand_id
1 'polypeptide(L)' 'MSWARHGQDNDGQDSWSDVQAAYQISCETQSRQAARVVAGQAIDLDDCTELLAMLGLDAGAGRSA' A
#
# COMPACT_ATOMS: atom_id res chain seq x y z
N MET A 1 8.44 23.39 44.56
CA MET A 1 9.15 23.87 43.36
C MET A 1 9.10 22.78 42.31
N SER A 2 8.85 23.19 41.05
CA SER A 2 8.84 22.42 39.79
C SER A 2 8.04 21.11 39.72
N TRP A 3 6.78 21.29 39.32
CA TRP A 3 5.97 20.32 38.60
C TRP A 3 6.57 20.17 37.20
N ALA A 4 7.25 19.05 36.94
CA ALA A 4 7.83 18.75 35.64
C ALA A 4 6.67 18.53 34.65
N ARG A 5 6.41 19.53 33.80
CA ARG A 5 5.51 19.36 32.66
C ARG A 5 6.15 18.38 31.67
N HIS A 6 5.48 17.24 31.51
CA HIS A 6 5.00 16.78 30.20
C HIS A 6 6.02 16.82 29.06
N GLY A 7 6.82 15.76 28.96
CA GLY A 7 7.75 15.51 27.85
C GLY A 7 7.53 14.15 27.19
N GLN A 8 6.29 13.64 27.20
CA GLN A 8 5.93 12.34 26.63
C GLN A 8 4.62 12.52 25.85
N ASP A 9 4.71 12.94 24.59
CA ASP A 9 3.58 12.88 23.65
C ASP A 9 4.02 12.66 22.19
N ASN A 10 5.32 12.62 21.88
CA ASN A 10 5.79 12.48 20.49
C ASN A 10 6.17 11.05 20.09
N ASP A 11 6.58 10.19 21.03
CA ASP A 11 7.00 8.81 20.71
C ASP A 11 5.90 7.95 20.05
N GLY A 12 4.63 8.26 20.32
CA GLY A 12 3.48 7.52 19.76
C GLY A 12 3.09 7.93 18.35
N GLN A 13 3.38 9.18 17.95
CA GLN A 13 2.97 9.72 16.66
C GLN A 13 3.94 9.29 15.54
N ASP A 14 5.24 9.24 15.86
CA ASP A 14 6.28 8.68 15.00
C ASP A 14 6.04 7.18 14.76
N SER A 15 5.74 6.41 15.82
CA SER A 15 5.43 4.98 15.71
C SER A 15 4.21 4.69 14.84
N TRP A 16 3.14 5.48 14.95
CA TRP A 16 1.96 5.28 14.10
C TRP A 16 2.23 5.63 12.64
N SER A 17 3.00 6.70 12.38
CA SER A 17 3.40 7.07 11.02
C SER A 17 4.27 6.00 10.35
N ASP A 18 5.20 5.39 11.08
CA ASP A 18 6.04 4.31 10.59
C ASP A 18 5.23 3.04 10.29
N VAL A 19 4.30 2.67 11.18
CA VAL A 19 3.39 1.53 10.96
C VAL A 19 2.50 1.77 9.75
N GLN A 20 1.98 3.00 9.59
CA GLN A 20 1.15 3.37 8.44
C GLN A 20 1.95 3.33 7.13
N ALA A 21 3.20 3.80 7.13
CA ALA A 21 4.09 3.74 5.97
C ALA A 21 4.43 2.29 5.61
N ALA A 22 4.78 1.46 6.59
CA ALA A 22 5.03 0.03 6.39
C ALA A 22 3.79 -0.69 5.84
N TYR A 23 2.60 -0.36 6.34
CA TYR A 23 1.35 -0.90 5.83
C TYR A 23 1.11 -0.51 4.36
N GLN A 24 1.31 0.76 3.99
CA GLN A 24 1.18 1.20 2.61
C GLN A 24 2.14 0.48 1.67
N ILE A 25 3.41 0.33 2.06
CA ILE A 25 4.42 -0.41 1.28
C ILE A 25 4.00 -1.88 1.10
N SER A 26 3.48 -2.51 2.16
CA SER A 26 3.01 -3.89 2.09
C SER A 26 1.81 -4.06 1.15
N CYS A 27 0.85 -3.12 1.21
CA CYS A 27 -0.32 -3.09 0.35
C CYS A 27 0.06 -2.88 -1.11
N GLU A 28 0.99 -1.96 -1.39
CA GLU A 28 1.50 -1.72 -2.74
C GLU A 28 2.25 -2.94 -3.29
N THR A 29 3.05 -3.60 -2.45
CA THR A 29 3.76 -4.83 -2.82
C THR A 29 2.79 -5.95 -3.17
N GLN A 30 1.77 -6.16 -2.33
CA GLN A 30 0.72 -7.15 -2.58
C GLN A 30 -0.07 -6.83 -3.85
N SER A 31 -0.40 -5.55 -4.06
CA SER A 31 -1.09 -5.07 -5.25
C SER A 31 -0.30 -5.34 -6.52
N ARG A 32 1.02 -5.06 -6.52
CA ARG A 32 1.91 -5.38 -7.64
C ARG A 32 2.01 -6.87 -7.93
N GLN A 33 2.02 -7.71 -6.90
CA GLN A 33 2.03 -9.17 -7.06
C GLN A 33 0.71 -9.68 -7.65
N ALA A 34 -0.42 -9.21 -7.12
CA ALA A 34 -1.74 -9.56 -7.63
C ALA A 34 -1.89 -9.16 -9.10
N ALA A 35 -1.44 -7.96 -9.47
CA ALA A 35 -1.50 -7.51 -10.85
C ALA A 35 -0.71 -8.41 -11.82
N ARG A 36 0.46 -8.91 -11.40
CA ARG A 36 1.25 -9.87 -12.19
C ARG A 36 0.55 -11.22 -12.35
N VAL A 37 -0.12 -11.69 -11.30
CA VAL A 37 -0.89 -12.94 -11.35
C VAL A 37 -2.07 -12.80 -12.31
N VAL A 38 -2.82 -11.70 -12.23
CA VAL A 38 -3.94 -11.41 -13.13
C VAL A 38 -3.45 -11.34 -14.57
N ALA A 39 -2.37 -10.61 -14.85
CA ALA A 39 -1.80 -10.53 -16.19
C ALA A 39 -1.34 -11.89 -16.76
N GLY A 40 -0.94 -12.84 -15.90
CA GLY A 40 -0.59 -14.19 -16.32
C GLY A 40 -1.78 -15.15 -16.50
N GLN A 41 -2.95 -14.80 -15.97
CA GLN A 41 -4.18 -15.59 -16.07
C GLN A 41 -5.18 -15.03 -17.08
N ALA A 42 -5.07 -13.73 -17.40
CA ALA A 42 -5.95 -13.06 -18.34
C ALA A 42 -5.80 -13.61 -19.76
N ILE A 43 -6.92 -13.65 -20.48
CA ILE A 43 -7.00 -14.17 -21.84
C ILE A 43 -6.47 -13.15 -22.84
N ASP A 44 -6.76 -11.87 -22.61
CA ASP A 44 -6.30 -10.75 -23.41
C ASP A 44 -6.12 -9.48 -22.55
N LEU A 45 -5.79 -8.37 -23.20
CA LEU A 45 -5.51 -7.10 -22.53
C LEU A 45 -6.78 -6.49 -21.92
N ASP A 46 -7.93 -6.66 -22.56
CA ASP A 46 -9.20 -6.09 -22.10
C ASP A 46 -9.68 -6.85 -20.84
N ASP A 47 -9.64 -8.18 -20.90
CA ASP A 47 -9.91 -9.08 -19.77
C ASP A 47 -8.98 -8.79 -18.59
N CYS A 48 -7.68 -8.58 -18.83
CA CYS A 48 -6.73 -8.18 -17.80
C CYS A 48 -7.14 -6.85 -17.15
N THR A 49 -7.51 -5.85 -17.95
CA THR A 49 -7.92 -4.54 -17.40
C THR A 49 -9.21 -4.62 -16.60
N GLU A 50 -10.20 -5.40 -17.04
CA GLU A 50 -11.43 -5.61 -16.29
C GLU A 50 -11.17 -6.31 -14.96
N LEU A 51 -10.35 -7.37 -14.95
CA LEU A 51 -10.02 -8.11 -13.73
C LEU A 51 -9.24 -7.25 -12.73
N LEU A 52 -8.31 -6.42 -13.20
CA LEU A 52 -7.60 -5.46 -12.35
C LEU A 52 -8.55 -4.42 -11.76
N ALA A 53 -9.46 -3.88 -12.57
CA ALA A 53 -10.46 -2.92 -12.11
C ALA A 53 -11.40 -3.51 -11.05
N MET A 54 -11.83 -4.77 -11.20
CA MET A 54 -12.67 -5.47 -10.21
C MET A 54 -11.95 -5.66 -8.87
N LEU A 55 -10.63 -5.81 -8.89
CA LEU A 55 -9.80 -5.92 -7.68
C LEU A 55 -9.43 -4.56 -7.09
N GLY A 56 -9.84 -3.45 -7.71
CA GLY A 56 -9.43 -2.11 -7.33
C GLY A 56 -7.93 -1.85 -7.54
N LEU A 57 -7.29 -2.64 -8.39
CA LEU A 57 -5.87 -2.53 -8.71
C LEU A 57 -5.72 -1.62 -9.94
N ASP A 58 -4.88 -0.60 -9.82
CA ASP A 58 -4.54 0.21 -10.98
C ASP A 58 -3.60 -0.58 -11.91
N ALA A 59 -3.99 -0.75 -13.17
CA ALA A 59 -3.12 -1.32 -14.20
C ALA A 59 -1.86 -0.46 -14.42
N GLY A 60 -1.92 0.83 -14.09
CA GLY A 60 -0.77 1.74 -14.06
C GLY A 60 0.19 1.49 -12.89
N ALA A 61 -0.25 0.93 -11.77
CA ALA A 61 0.60 0.66 -10.60
C ALA A 61 1.61 -0.47 -10.82
N GLY A 62 1.40 -1.33 -11.83
CA GLY A 62 2.39 -2.29 -12.31
C GLY A 62 3.47 -1.66 -13.22
N ARG A 63 3.23 -0.45 -13.73
CA ARG A 63 4.14 0.34 -14.56
C ARG A 63 4.93 1.32 -13.68
N SER A 64 5.60 0.80 -12.66
CA SER A 64 6.70 1.56 -12.05
C SER A 64 7.95 1.30 -12.89
N ALA A 65 8.50 2.39 -13.43
CA ALA A 65 9.76 2.44 -14.19
C ALA A 65 10.95 1.86 -13.41
#